data_AF-A0A3N6H5C8-F1
#
_entry.id   AF-A0A3N6H5C8-F1
#
_cell.length_a   1.000
_cell.length_b   1.000
_cell.length_c   1.000
_cell.angle_alpha   90.00
_cell.angle_beta   90.00
_cell.angle_gamma   90.00
#
_symmetry.space_group_name_H-M   'P 1'
#
loop_
_entity.id
_entity.type
_entity.pdbx_description
1 polymer ?
#
loop_
_entity_poly.entity_id
_entity_poly.type
_entity_poly.pdbx_seq_one_letter_code
_entity_poly.pdbx_strand_id
1 'polypeptide(L)' 'MRREPTIHNPALTVTCPHCRCVPGAPCLDSRGSRLTENRVHQARAAAHRDRQAARQA' A
#
# COMPACT_ATOMS: atom_id res chain seq x y z
N MET A 1 3.16 -11.58 23.28
CA MET A 1 3.99 -11.20 22.10
C MET A 1 3.06 -10.70 21.00
N ARG A 2 3.10 -9.42 20.64
CA ARG A 2 2.40 -8.92 19.44
C ARG A 2 3.17 -9.43 18.24
N ARG A 3 2.58 -10.34 17.44
CA ARG A 3 3.09 -10.61 16.09
C ARG A 3 2.92 -9.30 15.31
N GLU A 4 4.02 -8.68 14.90
CA GLU A 4 3.94 -7.64 13.88
C GLU A 4 3.24 -8.24 12.66
N PRO A 5 2.21 -7.59 12.12
CA PRO A 5 1.61 -8.06 10.88
C PRO A 5 2.70 -7.99 9.80
N THR A 6 3.15 -9.15 9.33
CA THR A 6 4.07 -9.22 8.21
C THR A 6 3.38 -8.64 7.00
N ILE A 7 3.78 -7.43 6.59
CA ILE A 7 3.28 -6.82 5.38
C ILE A 7 3.90 -7.57 4.20
N HIS A 8 3.13 -8.49 3.61
CA HIS A 8 3.58 -9.29 2.47
C HIS A 8 3.73 -8.47 1.19
N ASN A 9 2.92 -7.41 1.04
CA ASN A 9 2.98 -6.52 -0.11
C ASN A 9 3.67 -5.20 0.28
N PRO A 10 4.93 -4.96 -0.12
CA PRO A 10 5.67 -3.78 0.30
C PRO A 10 5.02 -2.48 -0.18
N ALA A 11 4.20 -2.49 -1.24
CA ALA A 11 3.44 -1.32 -1.66
C ALA A 11 2.40 -0.85 -0.62
N LEU A 12 2.03 -1.70 0.35
CA LEU A 12 1.18 -1.31 1.48
C LEU A 12 1.94 -0.44 2.50
N THR A 13 3.26 -0.35 2.46
CA THR A 13 4.05 0.49 3.38
C THR A 13 3.89 2.00 3.14
N VAL A 14 3.25 2.38 2.03
CA VAL A 14 2.94 3.77 1.69
C VAL A 14 1.43 4.02 1.72
N THR A 15 1.04 5.25 2.03
CA THR A 15 -0.35 5.70 1.89
C THR A 15 -0.77 5.63 0.43
N CYS A 16 -1.98 5.13 0.14
CA CYS A 16 -2.50 5.13 -1.23
C CYS A 16 -2.96 6.56 -1.61
N PRO A 17 -2.44 7.20 -2.67
CA PRO A 17 -2.92 8.52 -3.08
C PRO A 17 -4.37 8.52 -3.58
N HIS A 18 -4.83 7.39 -4.13
CA HIS A 18 -6.17 7.28 -4.73
C HIS A 18 -7.28 7.16 -3.69
N CYS A 19 -7.17 6.19 -2.77
CA CYS A 19 -8.20 5.93 -1.76
C CYS A 19 -7.81 6.42 -0.35
N ARG A 20 -6.63 7.00 -0.18
CA ARG A 20 -6.10 7.54 1.08
C ARG A 20 -6.01 6.53 2.23
N CYS A 21 -6.04 5.23 1.92
CA CYS A 21 -5.82 4.18 2.91
C CYS A 21 -4.43 4.31 3.54
N VAL A 22 -4.39 4.13 4.87
CA VAL A 22 -3.16 4.20 5.67
C VAL A 22 -2.20 3.05 5.33
N PRO A 23 -0.90 3.20 5.64
CA PRO A 23 0.05 2.10 5.50
C PRO A 23 -0.38 0.83 6.24
N GLY A 24 -0.15 -0.33 5.65
CA GLY A 24 -0.58 -1.65 6.15
C GLY A 24 -2.05 -1.98 5.87
N ALA A 25 -2.91 -1.00 5.59
CA ALA A 25 -4.30 -1.26 5.25
C ALA A 25 -4.48 -1.56 3.75
N PRO A 26 -5.27 -2.58 3.36
CA PRO A 26 -5.62 -2.83 1.97
C PRO A 26 -6.30 -1.63 1.31
N CYS A 27 -6.13 -1.49 0.00
CA CYS A 27 -6.88 -0.53 -0.79
C CYS A 27 -8.38 -0.88 -0.80
N LEU A 28 -9.23 0.10 -1.08
CA LEU A 28 -10.66 -0.11 -1.29
C LEU A 28 -11.00 -0.07 -2.78
N ASP A 29 -11.90 -0.91 -3.25
CA ASP A 29 -12.45 -0.81 -4.59
C ASP A 29 -13.41 0.39 -4.73
N SER A 30 -13.95 0.59 -5.94
CA SER A 30 -14.90 1.67 -6.23
C SER A 30 -16.23 1.57 -5.48
N ARG A 31 -16.53 0.41 -4.88
CA ARG A 31 -17.71 0.16 -4.05
C ARG A 31 -17.40 0.27 -2.55
N GLY A 32 -16.17 0.62 -2.18
CA GLY A 32 -15.71 0.74 -0.79
C GLY A 32 -15.31 -0.59 -0.14
N SER A 33 -15.27 -1.70 -0.88
CA SER A 33 -14.88 -3.01 -0.36
C SER A 33 -13.37 -3.17 -0.37
N ARG A 34 -12.81 -3.90 0.61
CA ARG A 34 -11.35 -4.10 0.70
C ARG A 34 -10.85 -4.98 -0.44
N LEU A 35 -9.84 -4.51 -1.15
CA LEU A 35 -9.06 -5.33 -2.07
C LEU A 35 -8.25 -6.38 -1.30
N THR A 36 -7.85 -7.43 -1.98
CA THR A 36 -6.92 -8.43 -1.44
C THR A 36 -5.55 -7.80 -1.18
N GLU A 37 -4.77 -8.30 -0.22
CA GLU A 37 -3.48 -7.71 0.16
C GLU A 37 -2.47 -7.62 -0.99
N ASN A 38 -2.53 -8.55 -1.94
CA ASN A 38 -1.68 -8.54 -3.14
C ASN A 38 -2.15 -7.53 -4.20
N ARG A 39 -3.33 -6.92 -4.03
CA ARG A 39 -3.92 -5.99 -4.99
C ARG A 39 -3.99 -4.58 -4.41
N VAL A 40 -3.15 -3.71 -4.96
CA VAL A 40 -3.12 -2.27 -4.62
C VAL A 40 -3.46 -1.42 -5.84
N HIS A 41 -3.89 -0.19 -5.62
CA HIS A 41 -4.06 0.78 -6.71
C HIS A 41 -2.72 1.09 -7.38
N GLN A 42 -2.75 1.29 -8.71
CA GLN A 42 -1.56 1.67 -9.47
C GLN A 42 -0.88 2.93 -8.90
N ALA A 43 -1.67 3.92 -8.48
CA ALA A 43 -1.15 5.12 -7.82
C ALA A 43 -0.35 4.82 -6.54
N ARG A 44 -0.76 3.81 -5.77
CA ARG A 44 -0.01 3.37 -4.57
C ARG A 44 1.30 2.69 -4.96
N ALA A 45 1.25 1.81 -5.95
CA ALA A 45 2.44 1.13 -6.46
C ALA A 45 3.46 2.13 -7.05
N ALA A 46 2.98 3.15 -7.77
CA ALA A 46 3.81 4.25 -8.27
C ALA A 46 4.47 5.02 -7.12
N ALA A 47 3.69 5.51 -6.15
CA ALA A 47 4.23 6.23 -5.00
C ALA A 47 5.25 5.41 -4.19
N HIS A 48 5.04 4.09 -4.08
CA HIS A 48 6.03 3.20 -3.47
C HIS A 48 7.33 3.15 -4.27
N ARG A 49 7.26 3.02 -5.61
CA ARG A 49 8.44 3.05 -6.49
C ARG A 49 9.17 4.38 -6.41
N ASP A 50 8.46 5.51 -6.41
CA ASP A 50 9.07 6.84 -6.27
C ASP A 50 9.82 6.98 -4.94
N ARG A 51 9.23 6.51 -3.84
CA ARG A 51 9.90 6.48 -2.53
C ARG A 51 11.13 5.58 -2.53
N GLN A 52 11.08 4.45 -3.21
CA GLN A 52 12.25 3.57 -3.34
C GLN A 52 13.37 4.20 -4.17
N ALA A 53 13.03 4.89 -5.27
CA ALA A 53 14.01 5.60 -6.09
C ALA A 53 14.67 6.73 -5.29
N ALA A 54 13.89 7.53 -4.56
CA ALA A 54 14.40 8.61 -3.71
C ALA A 54 15.30 8.12 -2.56
N ARG A 55 15.15 6.87 -2.11
CA ARG A 55 16.02 6.28 -1.07
C ARG A 55 17.37 5.79 -1.64
N GLN A 56 17.46 5.59 -2.95
CA GLN A 56 18.64 5.05 -3.63
C GLN A 56 19.50 6.14 -4.28
N ALA A 57 19.01 7.39 -4.32
CA ALA A 57 19.74 8.57 -4.77
C ALA A 57 20.46 9.23 -3.59
#